data_AF-A0ABD0X7P1-F1
#
_entry.id   AF-A0ABD0X7P1-F1
#
_cell.length_a   1.000
_cell.length_b   1.000
_cell.length_c   1.000
_cell.angle_alpha   90.00
_cell.angle_beta   90.00
_cell.angle_gamma   90.00
#
_symmetry.space_group_name_H-M   'P 1'
#
loop_
_entity.id
_entity.type
_entity.pdbx_description
1 polymer ?
#
loop_
_entity_poly.entity_id
_entity_poly.type
_entity_poly.pdbx_seq_one_letter_code
_entity_poly.pdbx_strand_id
1 'polypeptide(L)'
;MYKQVVWVAALPGAIGLMSGTVYAATDDKPNDTINTDELSLYTVPQSNFRYVEPEIGHMEKSVTNLRKLVEPYTTWCQQTRLSAVEKVQGAFGKVKPKFDSVLQLGNETFTFLQSPPAEFYPRAGVIGFAGVLGLFFARGSRVKKLIYPTGLMAVSYSMYYPQQAASFAKNTGDSLYDFALQGYVSAEKAFRSATAPSERKSMKKLKTEERKPDEKSPAVETKS
;
A
#
# COMPACT_ATOMS: atom_id res chain seq x y z
N MET A 1 -26.88 44.74 4.11
CA MET A 1 -25.48 44.61 3.64
C MET A 1 -25.11 43.14 3.61
N TYR A 2 -24.90 42.55 2.44
CA TYR A 2 -24.51 41.14 2.30
C TYR A 2 -23.12 41.06 1.68
N LYS A 3 -22.17 40.45 2.39
CA LYS A 3 -20.75 40.43 2.00
C LYS A 3 -20.46 39.12 1.29
N GLN A 4 -20.45 39.11 -0.04
CA GLN A 4 -19.97 37.96 -0.80
C GLN A 4 -18.47 37.76 -0.57
N VAL A 5 -18.06 36.50 -0.40
CA VAL A 5 -16.66 36.08 -0.37
C VAL A 5 -16.40 35.30 -1.65
N VAL A 6 -15.73 35.93 -2.61
CA VAL A 6 -15.28 35.27 -3.84
C VAL A 6 -14.04 34.46 -3.51
N TRP A 7 -14.06 33.15 -3.80
CA TRP A 7 -12.92 32.25 -3.61
C TRP A 7 -12.27 32.00 -4.97
N VAL A 8 -11.09 32.58 -5.19
CA VAL A 8 -10.31 32.35 -6.42
C VAL A 8 -9.46 31.10 -6.21
N ALA A 9 -9.84 30.00 -6.86
CA ALA A 9 -9.05 28.78 -6.89
C ALA A 9 -7.89 28.93 -7.87
N ALA A 10 -6.65 29.00 -7.37
CA ALA A 10 -5.44 29.03 -8.17
C ALA A 10 -4.77 27.65 -8.19
N LEU A 11 -4.67 27.04 -9.39
CA LEU A 11 -3.91 25.81 -9.63
C LEU A 11 -3.17 25.89 -10.99
N PRO A 12 -1.88 26.29 -11.00
CA PRO A 12 -0.99 26.07 -12.13
C PRO A 12 -0.23 24.75 -11.93
N GLY A 13 -0.30 23.81 -12.88
CA GLY A 13 0.31 22.49 -12.66
C GLY A 13 0.28 21.49 -13.82
N ALA A 14 0.87 21.84 -14.97
CA ALA A 14 1.28 20.85 -15.98
C ALA A 14 2.37 21.43 -16.91
N ILE A 15 3.64 21.25 -16.57
CA ILE A 15 4.76 21.38 -17.52
C ILE A 15 5.28 19.97 -17.79
N GLY A 16 4.95 19.42 -18.96
CA GLY A 16 5.43 18.12 -19.40
C GLY A 16 6.88 18.19 -19.86
N LEU A 17 7.73 17.29 -19.35
CA LEU A 17 9.10 17.12 -19.80
C LEU A 17 9.11 16.42 -21.17
N MET A 18 9.55 17.12 -22.22
CA MET A 18 9.80 16.52 -23.53
C MET A 18 11.29 16.20 -23.65
N SER A 19 11.64 14.91 -23.62
CA SER A 19 13.02 14.44 -23.76
C SER A 19 13.31 14.14 -25.23
N GLY A 20 14.26 14.87 -25.82
CA GLY A 20 14.72 14.64 -27.18
C GLY A 20 15.92 13.70 -27.21
N THR A 21 15.77 12.53 -27.83
CA THR A 21 16.89 11.62 -28.14
C THR A 21 17.61 12.09 -29.40
N VAL A 22 18.93 12.27 -29.32
CA VAL A 22 19.77 12.66 -30.46
C VAL A 22 20.10 11.44 -31.31
N TYR A 23 19.99 11.60 -32.63
CA TYR A 23 20.30 10.58 -33.63
C TYR A 23 21.80 10.59 -33.92
N ALA A 24 22.49 9.46 -33.73
CA ALA A 24 23.88 9.29 -34.16
C ALA A 24 23.88 8.69 -35.56
N ALA A 25 24.30 9.48 -36.56
CA ALA A 25 24.54 8.97 -37.90
C ALA A 25 25.70 7.96 -37.86
N THR A 26 25.46 6.76 -38.38
CA THR A 26 26.51 5.81 -38.72
C THR A 26 26.81 6.01 -40.20
N ASP A 27 27.91 6.68 -40.50
CA ASP A 27 28.41 6.87 -41.86
C ASP A 27 29.42 5.76 -42.22
N ASP A 28 29.70 5.63 -43.51
CA ASP A 28 30.05 4.36 -44.13
C ASP A 28 31.54 3.94 -44.02
N LYS A 29 31.78 2.65 -44.30
CA LYS A 29 33.11 2.11 -44.59
C LYS A 29 33.76 2.84 -45.77
N PRO A 30 35.08 3.01 -45.73
CA PRO A 30 35.87 2.28 -46.74
C PRO A 30 37.07 1.53 -46.17
N ASN A 31 37.61 0.62 -46.99
CA ASN A 31 38.72 -0.25 -46.62
C ASN A 31 40.04 0.51 -46.59
N ASP A 32 40.81 0.35 -45.51
CA ASP A 32 42.27 0.50 -45.56
C ASP A 32 42.95 -0.48 -44.58
N THR A 33 44.25 -0.66 -44.73
CA THR A 33 45.00 -1.86 -44.33
C THR A 33 45.47 -1.77 -42.87
N ILE A 34 44.65 -2.29 -41.94
CA ILE A 34 44.91 -2.19 -40.49
C ILE A 34 46.01 -3.18 -40.06
N ASN A 35 47.16 -2.68 -39.59
CA ASN A 35 48.23 -3.52 -39.04
C ASN A 35 47.82 -4.13 -37.69
N THR A 36 48.06 -5.44 -37.53
CA THR A 36 47.59 -6.19 -36.36
C THR A 36 48.41 -5.93 -35.09
N ASP A 37 49.67 -5.49 -35.23
CA ASP A 37 50.56 -5.19 -34.10
C ASP A 37 50.21 -3.91 -33.32
N GLU A 38 49.39 -3.01 -33.89
CA GLU A 38 48.83 -1.86 -33.17
C GLU A 38 47.56 -2.20 -32.38
N LEU A 39 47.03 -3.43 -32.54
CA LEU A 39 45.82 -3.91 -31.87
C LEU A 39 46.08 -4.52 -30.47
N SER A 40 47.21 -4.18 -29.86
CA SER A 40 47.53 -4.56 -28.48
C SER A 40 46.66 -3.77 -27.49
N LEU A 41 45.46 -4.32 -27.23
CA LEU A 41 44.39 -3.84 -26.34
C LEU A 41 44.81 -3.50 -24.89
N TYR A 42 46.07 -3.79 -24.50
CA TYR A 42 46.59 -3.60 -23.15
C TYR A 42 47.88 -2.77 -23.07
N THR A 43 48.49 -2.36 -24.20
CA THR A 43 49.57 -1.38 -24.17
C THR A 43 49.01 0.03 -24.01
N VAL A 44 48.96 0.50 -22.77
CA VAL A 44 48.78 1.92 -22.48
C VAL A 44 50.01 2.66 -23.02
N PRO A 45 49.89 3.54 -24.02
CA PRO A 45 51.03 4.31 -24.50
C PRO A 45 51.55 5.21 -23.37
N GLN A 46 52.87 5.27 -23.19
CA GLN A 46 53.53 6.25 -22.32
C GLN A 46 53.52 7.65 -22.99
N SER A 47 52.35 8.10 -23.44
CA SER A 47 52.13 9.52 -23.70
C SER A 47 52.21 10.26 -22.37
N ASN A 48 53.04 11.30 -22.31
CA ASN A 48 53.09 12.22 -21.19
C ASN A 48 51.75 12.96 -21.10
N PHE A 49 50.77 12.37 -20.42
CA PHE A 49 49.50 12.98 -20.09
C PHE A 49 49.73 14.13 -19.11
N ARG A 50 50.19 15.26 -19.64
CA ARG A 50 50.09 16.54 -18.95
C ARG A 50 48.59 16.79 -18.79
N TYR A 51 48.08 16.62 -17.57
CA TYR A 51 46.71 16.98 -17.23
C TYR A 51 46.57 18.49 -17.48
N VAL A 52 46.04 18.82 -18.66
CA VAL A 52 45.54 20.14 -18.99
C VAL A 52 44.16 20.18 -18.37
N GLU A 53 44.00 20.99 -17.32
CA GLU A 53 42.69 21.33 -16.78
C GLU A 53 41.80 21.76 -17.96
N PRO A 54 40.67 21.08 -18.23
CA PRO A 54 39.84 21.40 -19.39
C PRO A 54 39.48 22.89 -19.39
N GLU A 55 39.74 23.58 -20.50
CA GLU A 55 39.52 25.03 -20.55
C GLU A 55 38.03 25.32 -20.37
N ILE A 56 37.68 25.88 -19.20
CA ILE A 56 36.35 25.76 -18.59
C ILE A 56 35.24 26.07 -19.59
N GLY A 57 34.54 25.01 -20.00
CA GLY A 57 33.55 25.04 -21.05
C GLY A 57 32.38 25.95 -20.68
N HIS A 58 31.76 26.58 -21.67
CA HIS A 58 30.61 27.48 -21.43
C HIS A 58 29.46 26.76 -20.71
N MET A 59 29.34 25.44 -20.92
CA MET A 59 28.38 24.57 -20.24
C MET A 59 28.76 24.27 -18.78
N GLU A 60 30.05 24.09 -18.48
CA GLU A 60 30.54 23.86 -17.11
C GLU A 60 30.35 25.10 -16.23
N LYS A 61 30.53 26.29 -16.81
CA LYS A 61 30.18 27.58 -16.17
C LYS A 61 28.69 27.65 -15.85
N SER A 62 27.82 27.15 -16.72
CA SER A 62 26.37 27.07 -16.47
C SER A 62 26.03 26.09 -15.34
N VAL A 63 26.57 24.86 -15.39
CA VAL A 63 26.34 23.81 -14.39
C VAL A 63 26.88 24.20 -13.01
N THR A 64 28.06 24.83 -12.94
CA THR A 64 28.62 25.32 -11.67
C THR A 64 27.83 26.50 -11.11
N ASN A 65 27.27 27.39 -11.95
CA ASN A 65 26.39 28.46 -11.50
C ASN A 65 25.05 27.91 -10.99
N LEU A 66 24.43 26.97 -11.72
CA LEU A 66 23.25 26.22 -11.26
C LEU A 66 23.48 25.50 -9.92
N ARG A 67 24.66 24.89 -9.73
CA ARG A 67 25.04 24.27 -8.45
C ARG A 67 25.12 25.29 -7.33
N LYS A 68 25.79 26.43 -7.52
CA LYS A 68 25.87 27.52 -6.53
C LYS A 68 24.50 28.12 -6.20
N LEU A 69 23.59 28.18 -7.17
CA LEU A 69 22.21 28.63 -6.95
C LEU A 69 21.37 27.62 -6.13
N VAL A 70 21.59 26.31 -6.30
CA VAL A 70 20.84 25.27 -5.57
C VAL A 70 21.43 24.95 -4.19
N GLU A 71 22.72 25.19 -3.99
CA GLU A 71 23.46 25.00 -2.74
C GLU A 71 22.74 25.56 -1.50
N PRO A 72 22.31 26.84 -1.44
CA PRO A 72 21.56 27.38 -0.29
C PRO A 72 20.18 26.72 -0.07
N TYR A 73 19.56 26.16 -1.12
CA TYR A 73 18.32 25.40 -0.97
C TYR A 73 18.58 24.01 -0.39
N THR A 74 19.68 23.35 -0.80
CA THR A 74 20.05 22.03 -0.27
C THR A 74 20.41 22.08 1.21
N THR A 75 21.12 23.12 1.66
CA THR A 75 21.46 23.30 3.10
C THR A 75 20.22 23.58 3.93
N TRP A 76 19.30 24.44 3.46
CA TRP A 76 18.01 24.67 4.12
C TRP A 76 17.16 23.40 4.23
N CYS A 77 17.11 22.60 3.17
CA CYS A 77 16.41 21.31 3.15
C CYS A 77 17.04 20.30 4.14
N GLN A 78 18.38 20.19 4.15
CA GLN A 78 19.11 19.35 5.10
C GLN A 78 18.86 19.78 6.56
N GLN A 79 18.96 21.07 6.88
CA GLN A 79 18.76 21.58 8.23
C GLN A 79 17.30 21.43 8.71
N THR A 80 16.33 21.63 7.81
CA THR A 80 14.91 21.35 8.10
C THR A 80 14.71 19.87 8.43
N ARG A 81 15.31 18.97 7.63
CA ARG A 81 15.26 17.51 7.83
C ARG A 81 15.91 17.09 9.14
N LEU A 82 17.08 17.62 9.47
CA LEU A 82 17.77 17.36 10.74
C LEU A 82 16.92 17.78 11.94
N SER A 83 16.33 18.99 11.91
CA SER A 83 15.45 19.46 12.99
C SER A 83 14.17 18.63 13.13
N ALA A 84 13.67 18.04 12.04
CA ALA A 84 12.52 17.15 12.06
C ALA A 84 12.90 15.79 12.66
N VAL A 85 14.05 15.22 12.26
CA VAL A 85 14.58 13.98 12.84
C VAL A 85 14.84 14.13 14.34
N GLU A 86 15.43 15.25 14.78
CA GLU A 86 15.69 15.53 16.19
C GLU A 86 14.40 15.64 17.01
N LYS A 87 13.38 16.37 16.52
CA LYS A 87 12.05 16.46 17.17
C LYS A 87 11.38 15.09 17.26
N VAL A 88 11.46 14.30 16.20
CA VAL A 88 10.93 12.93 16.16
C VAL A 88 11.69 12.03 17.15
N GLN A 89 13.01 12.12 17.23
CA GLN A 89 13.85 11.36 18.16
C GLN A 89 13.60 11.75 19.63
N GLY A 90 13.42 13.04 19.92
CA GLY A 90 13.04 13.53 21.25
C GLY A 90 11.62 13.09 21.66
N ALA A 91 10.67 13.10 20.72
CA ALA A 91 9.33 12.55 20.94
C ALA A 91 9.39 11.04 21.19
N PHE A 92 10.13 10.29 20.37
CA PHE A 92 10.35 8.85 20.54
C PHE A 92 11.01 8.52 21.88
N GLY A 93 12.06 9.24 22.29
CA GLY A 93 12.69 9.07 23.60
C GLY A 93 11.71 9.25 24.77
N LYS A 94 10.77 10.20 24.66
CA LYS A 94 9.75 10.47 25.67
C LYS A 94 8.60 9.44 25.70
N VAL A 95 8.28 8.78 24.57
CA VAL A 95 7.27 7.71 24.53
C VAL A 95 7.84 6.31 24.70
N LYS A 96 9.13 6.10 24.41
CA LYS A 96 9.81 4.80 24.55
C LYS A 96 9.54 4.11 25.90
N PRO A 97 9.76 4.73 27.08
CA PRO A 97 9.47 4.06 28.35
C PRO A 97 7.98 3.71 28.53
N LYS A 98 7.07 4.48 27.92
CA LYS A 98 5.63 4.14 27.94
C LYS A 98 5.32 2.94 27.06
N PHE A 99 6.00 2.81 25.91
CA PHE A 99 5.89 1.62 25.07
C PHE A 99 6.53 0.41 25.75
N ASP A 100 7.67 0.54 26.41
CA ASP A 100 8.28 -0.55 27.19
C ASP A 100 7.34 -1.04 28.30
N SER A 101 6.67 -0.13 29.05
CA SER A 101 5.63 -0.51 30.01
C SER A 101 4.40 -1.16 29.38
N VAL A 102 3.95 -0.70 28.19
CA VAL A 102 2.83 -1.32 27.46
C VAL A 102 3.21 -2.70 26.90
N LEU A 103 4.46 -2.90 26.50
CA LEU A 103 4.99 -4.20 26.05
C LEU A 103 5.12 -5.18 27.23
N GLN A 104 5.58 -4.71 28.39
CA GLN A 104 5.61 -5.51 29.62
C GLN A 104 4.19 -5.92 30.05
N LEU A 105 3.28 -4.94 30.19
CA LEU A 105 1.87 -5.20 30.50
C LEU A 105 1.21 -6.11 29.45
N GLY A 106 1.56 -5.94 28.17
CA GLY A 106 1.09 -6.77 27.07
C GLY A 106 1.58 -8.21 27.18
N ASN A 107 2.83 -8.44 27.58
CA ASN A 107 3.40 -9.76 27.81
C ASN A 107 2.79 -10.44 29.05
N GLU A 108 2.63 -9.70 30.16
CA GLU A 108 1.92 -10.17 31.35
C GLU A 108 0.46 -10.55 31.02
N THR A 109 -0.25 -9.69 30.30
CA THR A 109 -1.62 -9.96 29.81
C THR A 109 -1.64 -11.15 28.86
N PHE A 110 -0.63 -11.32 27.99
CA PHE A 110 -0.52 -12.46 27.08
C PHE A 110 -0.35 -13.78 27.85
N THR A 111 0.50 -13.82 28.88
CA THR A 111 0.62 -15.02 29.73
C THR A 111 -0.70 -15.34 30.45
N PHE A 112 -1.47 -14.33 30.85
CA PHE A 112 -2.80 -14.50 31.46
C PHE A 112 -3.85 -15.00 30.44
N LEU A 113 -3.78 -14.53 29.19
CA LEU A 113 -4.63 -14.96 28.07
C LEU A 113 -4.27 -16.35 27.54
N GLN A 114 -3.07 -16.85 27.80
CA GLN A 114 -2.61 -18.16 27.32
C GLN A 114 -3.21 -19.34 28.12
N SER A 115 -3.65 -19.09 29.35
CA SER A 115 -4.44 -20.04 30.17
C SER A 115 -5.72 -19.37 30.70
N PRO A 116 -6.68 -19.00 29.82
CA PRO A 116 -7.78 -18.14 30.19
C PRO A 116 -8.90 -18.94 30.88
N PRO A 117 -9.50 -18.43 31.97
CA PRO A 117 -10.78 -18.95 32.44
C PRO A 117 -11.86 -18.69 31.37
N ALA A 118 -12.76 -19.65 31.16
CA ALA A 118 -13.73 -19.65 30.06
C ALA A 118 -14.61 -18.37 29.95
N GLU A 119 -14.76 -17.66 31.06
CA GLU A 119 -15.54 -16.42 31.19
C GLU A 119 -14.84 -15.14 30.69
N PHE A 120 -13.54 -15.18 30.36
CA PHE A 120 -12.78 -13.96 30.10
C PHE A 120 -13.15 -13.26 28.79
N TYR A 121 -13.10 -13.97 27.65
CA TYR A 121 -13.37 -13.38 26.34
C TYR A 121 -14.78 -12.82 26.16
N PRO A 122 -15.87 -13.48 26.62
CA PRO A 122 -17.21 -12.90 26.54
C PRO A 122 -17.30 -11.56 27.29
N ARG A 123 -16.74 -11.48 28.50
CA ARG A 123 -16.77 -10.27 29.34
C ARG A 123 -15.88 -9.16 28.78
N ALA A 124 -14.63 -9.47 28.43
CA ALA A 124 -13.69 -8.53 27.83
C ALA A 124 -14.20 -8.01 26.47
N GLY A 125 -14.82 -8.88 25.67
CA GLY A 125 -15.50 -8.54 24.43
C GLY A 125 -16.63 -7.52 24.66
N VAL A 126 -17.58 -7.83 25.54
CA VAL A 126 -18.71 -6.93 25.84
C VAL A 126 -18.21 -5.57 26.37
N ILE A 127 -17.23 -5.55 27.27
CA ILE A 127 -16.63 -4.31 27.79
C ILE A 127 -15.93 -3.52 26.69
N GLY A 128 -15.15 -4.18 25.83
CA GLY A 128 -14.47 -3.56 24.69
C GLY A 128 -15.44 -2.97 23.66
N PHE A 129 -16.45 -3.75 23.26
CA PHE A 129 -17.50 -3.28 22.36
C PHE A 129 -18.29 -2.10 22.96
N ALA A 130 -18.66 -2.17 24.24
CA ALA A 130 -19.33 -1.06 24.94
C ALA A 130 -18.44 0.20 24.99
N GLY A 131 -17.13 0.06 25.17
CA GLY A 131 -16.17 1.17 25.11
C GLY A 131 -16.08 1.82 23.73
N VAL A 132 -16.00 1.02 22.66
CA VAL A 132 -15.95 1.52 21.27
C VAL A 132 -17.27 2.18 20.87
N LEU A 133 -18.41 1.56 21.18
CA LEU A 133 -19.74 2.13 20.98
C LEU A 133 -19.91 3.43 21.78
N GLY A 134 -19.47 3.45 23.03
CA GLY A 134 -19.46 4.63 23.89
C GLY A 134 -18.64 5.77 23.30
N LEU A 135 -17.41 5.51 22.82
CA LEU A 135 -16.56 6.52 22.17
C LEU A 135 -17.21 7.07 20.89
N PHE A 136 -17.84 6.21 20.09
CA PHE A 136 -18.52 6.58 18.85
C PHE A 136 -19.73 7.50 19.09
N PHE A 137 -20.50 7.24 20.15
CA PHE A 137 -21.61 8.10 20.57
C PHE A 137 -21.15 9.38 21.29
N ALA A 138 -20.10 9.29 22.12
CA ALA A 138 -19.59 10.40 22.93
C ALA A 138 -18.87 11.49 22.12
N ARG A 139 -18.18 11.14 21.02
CA ARG A 139 -17.33 12.08 20.26
C ARG A 139 -18.10 13.12 19.40
N GLY A 140 -19.35 13.42 19.75
CA GLY A 140 -20.10 14.57 19.22
C GLY A 140 -20.41 14.52 17.71
N SER A 141 -20.18 13.37 17.06
CA SER A 141 -20.31 13.24 15.61
C SER A 141 -21.78 13.37 15.16
N ARG A 142 -22.01 13.93 13.96
CA ARG A 142 -23.34 13.99 13.34
C ARG A 142 -23.97 12.60 13.14
N VAL A 143 -23.17 11.54 13.25
CA VAL A 143 -23.65 10.15 13.17
C VAL A 143 -24.83 9.88 14.12
N LYS A 144 -24.86 10.45 15.33
CA LYS A 144 -26.04 10.30 16.21
C LYS A 144 -27.33 10.94 15.66
N LYS A 145 -27.22 11.96 14.80
CA LYS A 145 -28.36 12.55 14.08
C LYS A 145 -28.85 11.69 12.90
N LEU A 146 -28.10 10.68 12.48
CA LEU A 146 -28.50 9.74 11.43
C LEU A 146 -28.98 8.41 12.04
N ILE A 147 -28.16 7.80 12.91
CA ILE A 147 -28.49 6.50 13.52
C ILE A 147 -29.76 6.57 14.37
N TYR A 148 -30.01 7.67 15.09
CA TYR A 148 -31.21 7.79 15.93
C TYR A 148 -32.52 7.77 15.11
N PRO A 149 -32.76 8.70 14.14
CA PRO A 149 -33.98 8.64 13.33
C PRO A 149 -34.02 7.45 12.37
N THR A 150 -32.92 7.08 11.70
CA THR A 150 -32.91 5.93 10.78
C THR A 150 -33.12 4.61 11.53
N GLY A 151 -32.52 4.45 12.71
CA GLY A 151 -32.71 3.29 13.57
C GLY A 151 -34.15 3.20 14.10
N LEU A 152 -34.73 4.30 14.59
CA LEU A 152 -36.13 4.31 15.02
C LEU A 152 -37.09 4.02 13.86
N MET A 153 -36.85 4.57 12.67
CA MET A 153 -37.64 4.27 11.47
C MET A 153 -37.51 2.80 11.03
N ALA A 154 -36.31 2.22 11.11
CA ALA A 154 -36.11 0.81 10.79
C ALA A 154 -36.79 -0.11 11.82
N VAL A 155 -36.75 0.23 13.11
CA VAL A 155 -37.43 -0.51 14.17
C VAL A 155 -38.95 -0.40 14.05
N SER A 156 -39.50 0.81 13.82
CA SER A 156 -40.95 0.98 13.65
C SER A 156 -41.45 0.26 12.39
N TYR A 157 -40.70 0.32 11.29
CA TYR A 157 -41.00 -0.43 10.06
C TYR A 157 -40.93 -1.94 10.29
N SER A 158 -39.90 -2.44 10.98
CA SER A 158 -39.76 -3.86 11.32
C SER A 158 -40.89 -4.37 12.22
N MET A 159 -41.39 -3.53 13.13
CA MET A 159 -42.48 -3.88 14.04
C MET A 159 -43.85 -3.86 13.34
N TYR A 160 -44.01 -3.01 12.31
CA TYR A 160 -45.23 -2.92 11.51
C TYR A 160 -45.28 -3.96 10.36
N TYR A 161 -44.13 -4.36 9.79
CA TYR A 161 -44.02 -5.36 8.72
C TYR A 161 -43.01 -6.48 9.02
N PRO A 162 -43.29 -7.36 10.02
CA PRO A 162 -42.33 -8.39 10.46
C PRO A 162 -41.96 -9.41 9.38
N GLN A 163 -42.85 -9.72 8.43
CA GLN A 163 -42.54 -10.64 7.33
C GLN A 163 -41.50 -10.08 6.34
N GLN A 164 -41.52 -8.77 6.09
CA GLN A 164 -40.54 -8.10 5.23
C GLN A 164 -39.20 -7.94 5.95
N ALA A 165 -39.22 -7.67 7.26
CA ALA A 165 -38.01 -7.69 8.07
C ALA A 165 -37.35 -9.08 8.10
N ALA A 166 -38.14 -10.16 8.22
CA ALA A 166 -37.63 -11.53 8.25
C ALA A 166 -37.02 -11.98 6.91
N SER A 167 -37.62 -11.63 5.77
CA SER A 167 -37.05 -11.94 4.45
C SER A 167 -35.79 -11.10 4.16
N PHE A 168 -35.79 -9.82 4.52
CA PHE A 168 -34.61 -8.98 4.42
C PHE A 168 -33.46 -9.48 5.31
N ALA A 169 -33.76 -9.92 6.54
CA ALA A 169 -32.79 -10.47 7.47
C ALA A 169 -32.16 -11.78 6.96
N LYS A 170 -32.93 -12.67 6.31
CA LYS A 170 -32.39 -13.88 5.67
C LYS A 170 -31.42 -13.53 4.54
N ASN A 171 -31.88 -12.76 3.56
CA ASN A 171 -31.07 -12.37 2.40
C ASN A 171 -29.79 -11.60 2.81
N THR A 172 -29.87 -10.78 3.85
CA THR A 172 -28.72 -10.06 4.42
C THR A 172 -27.80 -10.99 5.20
N GLY A 173 -28.35 -11.95 5.94
CA GLY A 173 -27.59 -12.96 6.69
C GLY A 173 -26.75 -13.85 5.77
N ASP A 174 -27.33 -14.34 4.69
CA ASP A 174 -26.63 -15.17 3.69
C ASP A 174 -25.49 -14.36 3.03
N SER A 175 -25.76 -13.12 2.63
CA SER A 175 -24.76 -12.21 2.05
C SER A 175 -23.62 -11.87 3.01
N LEU A 176 -23.93 -11.64 4.30
CA LEU A 176 -22.92 -11.42 5.34
C LEU A 176 -22.12 -12.69 5.63
N TYR A 177 -22.73 -13.87 5.57
CA TYR A 177 -22.05 -15.15 5.75
C TYR A 177 -21.06 -15.41 4.61
N ASP A 178 -21.49 -15.26 3.36
CA ASP A 178 -20.62 -15.39 2.18
C ASP A 178 -19.47 -14.37 2.20
N PHE A 179 -19.75 -13.12 2.57
CA PHE A 179 -18.71 -12.09 2.72
C PHE A 179 -17.73 -12.44 3.86
N ALA A 180 -18.22 -12.91 5.01
CA ALA A 180 -17.38 -13.31 6.13
C ALA A 180 -16.52 -14.53 5.78
N LEU A 181 -17.08 -15.51 5.07
CA LEU A 181 -16.37 -16.68 4.57
C LEU A 181 -15.31 -16.28 3.54
N GLN A 182 -15.65 -15.42 2.57
CA GLN A 182 -14.71 -14.88 1.59
C GLN A 182 -13.60 -14.06 2.26
N GLY A 183 -13.93 -13.25 3.26
CA GLY A 183 -13.00 -12.48 4.07
C GLY A 183 -12.04 -13.38 4.84
N TYR A 184 -12.56 -14.39 5.55
CA TYR A 184 -11.76 -15.39 6.26
C TYR A 184 -10.84 -16.15 5.30
N VAL A 185 -11.36 -16.69 4.21
CA VAL A 185 -10.58 -17.43 3.19
C VAL A 185 -9.53 -16.53 2.54
N SER A 186 -9.79 -15.23 2.35
CA SER A 186 -8.82 -14.28 1.79
C SER A 186 -7.72 -13.94 2.79
N ALA A 187 -8.08 -13.70 4.06
CA ALA A 187 -7.13 -13.48 5.15
C ALA A 187 -6.29 -14.73 5.43
N GLU A 188 -6.90 -15.92 5.41
CA GLU A 188 -6.21 -17.20 5.54
C GLU A 188 -5.26 -17.43 4.37
N LYS A 189 -5.66 -17.16 3.13
CA LYS A 189 -4.76 -17.24 1.96
C LYS A 189 -3.58 -16.29 2.09
N ALA A 190 -3.80 -15.05 2.52
CA ALA A 190 -2.74 -14.06 2.75
C ALA A 190 -1.81 -14.47 3.90
N PHE A 191 -2.36 -14.97 5.01
CA PHE A 191 -1.59 -15.43 6.16
C PHE A 191 -0.80 -16.69 5.83
N ARG A 192 -1.41 -17.69 5.17
CA ARG A 192 -0.72 -18.89 4.69
C ARG A 192 0.33 -18.54 3.64
N SER A 193 0.13 -17.56 2.76
CA SER A 193 1.17 -17.12 1.81
C SER A 193 2.31 -16.33 2.45
N ALA A 194 2.05 -15.66 3.59
CA ALA A 194 3.10 -15.02 4.40
C ALA A 194 3.86 -16.01 5.29
N THR A 195 3.22 -17.12 5.70
CA THR A 195 3.78 -18.08 6.67
C THR A 195 4.34 -19.34 6.01
N ALA A 196 3.99 -19.65 4.75
CA ALA A 196 4.56 -20.74 3.99
C ALA A 196 5.78 -20.27 3.16
N PRO A 197 7.03 -20.55 3.60
CA PRO A 197 8.18 -20.44 2.72
C PRO A 197 8.03 -21.43 1.55
N SER A 198 8.64 -21.11 0.42
CA SER A 198 8.40 -21.77 -0.85
C SER A 198 8.70 -23.28 -0.85
N GLU A 199 7.66 -24.08 -1.05
CA GLU A 199 7.75 -25.46 -1.52
C GLU A 199 6.61 -25.71 -2.54
N ARG A 200 6.86 -26.56 -3.54
CA ARG A 200 5.88 -27.04 -4.55
C ARG A 200 5.46 -26.09 -5.69
N LYS A 201 6.44 -25.44 -6.34
CA LYS A 201 6.40 -25.27 -7.81
C LYS A 201 6.89 -26.53 -8.54
N SER A 202 6.25 -27.69 -8.32
CA SER A 202 6.45 -28.92 -9.13
C SER A 202 5.43 -30.03 -8.81
N MET A 203 4.14 -29.80 -9.12
CA MET A 203 3.17 -30.86 -9.46
C MET A 203 1.99 -30.26 -10.26
N LYS A 204 2.31 -29.65 -11.40
CA LYS A 204 1.29 -29.20 -12.38
C LYS A 204 1.75 -29.45 -13.81
N LYS A 205 2.28 -30.66 -14.07
CA LYS A 205 2.67 -31.12 -15.41
C LYS A 205 2.53 -32.65 -15.61
N LEU A 206 1.52 -33.29 -14.99
CA LEU A 206 1.17 -34.69 -15.29
C LEU A 206 -0.28 -35.10 -14.91
N LYS A 207 -1.30 -34.32 -15.31
CA LYS A 207 -2.68 -34.82 -15.50
C LYS A 207 -3.58 -33.80 -16.22
N THR A 208 -3.34 -33.62 -17.52
CA THR A 208 -4.27 -32.93 -18.43
C THR A 208 -4.12 -33.51 -19.83
N GLU A 209 -4.37 -34.81 -19.97
CA GLU A 209 -4.68 -35.47 -21.24
C GLU A 209 -5.44 -36.78 -20.98
N GLU A 210 -6.09 -37.32 -22.02
CA GLU A 210 -7.17 -38.34 -21.99
C GLU A 210 -8.48 -37.87 -21.29
N ARG A 211 -9.47 -37.29 -21.97
CA ARG A 211 -10.36 -37.71 -23.09
C ARG A 211 -11.70 -38.34 -22.64
N LYS A 212 -12.78 -37.58 -22.84
CA LYS A 212 -14.11 -38.06 -23.28
C LYS A 212 -14.01 -38.48 -24.79
N PRO A 213 -14.87 -39.32 -25.39
CA PRO A 213 -16.35 -39.18 -25.54
C PRO A 213 -17.12 -40.48 -25.18
N ASP A 214 -18.41 -40.72 -25.50
CA ASP A 214 -19.67 -39.97 -25.25
C ASP A 214 -20.89 -40.95 -25.34
N GLU A 215 -22.14 -40.45 -25.46
CA GLU A 215 -23.42 -41.21 -25.54
C GLU A 215 -23.89 -41.86 -24.20
N LYS A 216 -25.17 -41.90 -23.82
CA LYS A 216 -26.44 -41.56 -24.50
C LYS A 216 -27.51 -41.15 -23.46
N SER A 217 -28.41 -40.22 -23.81
CA SER A 217 -29.71 -40.00 -23.14
C SER A 217 -30.81 -40.37 -24.13
N PRO A 218 -31.93 -40.98 -23.71
CA PRO A 218 -33.09 -40.14 -23.40
C PRO A 218 -34.07 -40.65 -22.30
N ALA A 219 -34.59 -39.69 -21.53
CA ALA A 219 -36.01 -39.47 -21.16
C ALA A 219 -36.85 -40.49 -20.33
N VAL A 220 -37.95 -39.94 -19.77
CA VAL A 220 -39.11 -40.55 -19.07
C VAL A 220 -38.79 -41.33 -17.77
N GLU A 221 -39.64 -41.39 -16.72
CA GLU A 221 -41.03 -40.94 -16.51
C GLU A 221 -41.31 -40.49 -15.06
N THR A 222 -42.54 -40.07 -14.78
CA THR A 222 -43.04 -39.42 -13.55
C THR A 222 -43.38 -40.35 -12.38
N LYS A 223 -43.50 -39.73 -11.19
CA LYS A 223 -44.50 -40.01 -10.13
C LYS A 223 -44.27 -41.21 -9.20
N SER A 224 -44.00 -40.90 -7.92
CA SER A 224 -45.00 -41.05 -6.84
C SER A 224 -44.72 -40.09 -5.68
#